data_AF-A0A7G8G4V5-F1
#
_entry.id   AF-A0A7G8G4V5-F1
#
_cell.length_a   1.000
_cell.length_b   1.000
_cell.length_c   1.000
_cell.angle_alpha   90.00
_cell.angle_beta   90.00
_cell.angle_gamma   90.00
#
_symmetry.space_group_name_H-M   'P 1'
#
loop_
_entity.id
_entity.type
_entity.pdbx_description
1 polymer ?
#
loop_
_entity_poly.entity_id
_entity_poly.type
_entity_poly.pdbx_seq_one_letter_code
_entity_poly.pdbx_strand_id
1 'polypeptide(L)'
;MNQQTLENEFKQTAASASVTELIKHLKSANKRLPAFALPDTIDAVDCLGQICRTHTNASDEAINEAMNLISAALLNCLTDIVVTIVSEEEIEDA
;
A
#
# COMPACT_ATOMS: atom_id res chain seq x y z
N MET A 1 -14.64 21.53 -23.16
CA MET A 1 -13.96 20.45 -22.42
C MET A 1 -14.98 19.35 -22.19
N ASN A 2 -14.69 18.10 -22.55
CA ASN A 2 -15.67 17.02 -22.36
C ASN A 2 -15.46 16.34 -20.98
N GLN A 3 -16.49 15.65 -20.48
CA GLN A 3 -16.51 15.04 -19.14
C GLN A 3 -15.37 14.02 -18.94
N GLN A 4 -14.99 13.31 -20.00
CA GLN A 4 -13.92 12.33 -19.99
C GLN A 4 -12.53 12.97 -19.81
N THR A 5 -12.32 14.17 -20.36
CA THR A 5 -11.09 14.95 -20.14
C THR A 5 -10.96 15.39 -18.68
N LEU A 6 -12.05 15.86 -18.08
CA LEU A 6 -12.10 16.28 -16.66
C LEU A 6 -11.82 15.11 -15.70
N GLU A 7 -12.42 13.94 -15.95
CA GLU A 7 -12.20 12.74 -15.15
C GLU A 7 -10.75 12.25 -15.23
N ASN A 8 -10.12 12.33 -16.40
CA ASN A 8 -8.73 11.95 -16.59
C ASN A 8 -7.77 12.93 -15.88
N GLU A 9 -8.01 14.24 -15.97
CA GLU A 9 -7.21 15.24 -15.25
C GLU A 9 -7.33 15.10 -13.73
N PHE A 10 -8.53 14.81 -13.22
CA PHE A 10 -8.75 14.58 -11.80
C PHE A 10 -8.01 13.34 -11.30
N LYS A 11 -8.12 12.21 -12.02
CA LYS A 11 -7.40 10.96 -11.71
C LYS A 11 -5.89 11.17 -11.74
N GLN A 12 -5.38 11.87 -12.75
CA GLN A 12 -3.95 12.17 -12.88
C GLN A 12 -3.44 13.06 -11.74
N THR A 13 -4.25 14.03 -11.31
CA THR A 13 -3.91 14.91 -10.17
C THR A 13 -3.91 14.13 -8.85
N ALA A 14 -4.92 13.29 -8.62
CA ALA A 14 -5.02 12.45 -7.43
C ALA A 14 -3.84 11.48 -7.30
N ALA A 15 -3.44 10.85 -8.41
CA ALA A 15 -2.32 9.94 -8.42
C ALA A 15 -0.96 10.61 -8.19
N SER A 16 -0.74 11.79 -8.79
CA SER A 16 0.47 12.58 -8.55
C SER A 16 0.61 12.96 -7.07
N ALA A 17 -0.51 13.25 -6.40
CA ALA A 17 -0.56 13.47 -4.96
C ALA A 17 -0.21 12.20 -4.17
N SER A 18 -0.80 11.04 -4.51
CA SER A 18 -0.49 9.77 -3.85
C SER A 18 0.98 9.34 -4.01
N VAL A 19 1.59 9.57 -5.17
CA VAL A 19 3.04 9.32 -5.39
C VAL A 19 3.90 10.25 -4.55
N THR A 20 3.51 11.52 -4.44
CA THR A 20 4.23 12.50 -3.61
C THR A 20 4.19 12.10 -2.13
N GLU A 21 3.02 11.68 -1.64
CA GLU A 21 2.83 11.23 -0.26
C GLU A 21 3.57 9.92 0.01
N LEU A 22 3.54 8.97 -0.92
CA LEU A 22 4.34 7.74 -0.88
C LEU A 22 5.84 8.04 -0.69
N ILE A 23 6.40 8.95 -1.52
CA ILE A 23 7.81 9.33 -1.43
C ILE A 23 8.14 9.96 -0.07
N LYS A 24 7.23 10.79 0.46
CA LYS A 24 7.39 11.44 1.77
C LYS A 24 7.46 10.41 2.89
N HIS A 25 6.53 9.46 2.92
CA HIS A 25 6.50 8.39 3.93
C HIS A 25 7.72 7.47 3.84
N LEU A 26 8.09 7.03 2.63
CA LEU A 26 9.31 6.24 2.41
C LEU A 26 10.58 6.97 2.89
N LYS A 27 10.70 8.28 2.62
CA LYS A 27 11.82 9.09 3.11
C LYS A 27 11.83 9.23 4.62
N SER A 28 10.67 9.31 5.27
CA SER A 28 10.57 9.37 6.74
C SER A 28 10.96 8.02 7.36
N ALA A 29 10.41 6.92 6.85
CA ALA A 29 10.75 5.56 7.28
C ALA A 29 12.25 5.27 7.15
N ASN A 30 12.86 5.60 6.00
CA ASN A 30 14.29 5.35 5.73
C ASN A 30 15.26 6.13 6.64
N LYS A 31 14.79 7.18 7.32
CA LYS A 31 15.61 7.99 8.24
C LYS A 31 15.52 7.53 9.69
N ARG A 32 14.66 6.55 10.00
CA ARG A 32 14.36 6.12 11.36
C ARG A 32 14.94 4.74 11.63
N LEU A 33 15.14 4.42 12.90
CA LEU A 33 15.38 3.04 13.31
C LEU A 33 14.12 2.19 13.01
N PRO A 34 14.26 0.90 12.69
CA PRO A 34 13.16 -0.01 12.35
C PRO A 34 11.93 0.12 13.25
N ALA A 35 12.12 0.15 14.58
CA ALA A 35 11.04 0.23 15.57
C ALA A 35 10.20 1.53 15.48
N PHE A 36 10.74 2.60 14.91
CA PHE A 36 10.05 3.90 14.76
C PHE A 36 9.64 4.21 13.32
N ALA A 37 10.08 3.37 12.37
CA ALA A 37 9.74 3.49 10.94
C ALA A 37 8.38 2.86 10.61
N LEU A 38 7.81 2.06 11.51
CA LEU A 38 6.59 1.29 11.27
C LEU A 38 5.39 2.14 10.82
N PRO A 39 5.04 3.26 11.49
CA PRO A 39 3.90 4.08 11.08
C PRO A 39 4.08 4.67 9.67
N ASP A 40 5.27 5.23 9.39
CA ASP A 40 5.60 5.75 8.06
C ASP A 40 5.62 4.63 6.99
N THR A 41 5.89 3.39 7.38
CA THR A 41 5.85 2.25 6.45
C THR A 41 4.43 1.84 6.13
N ILE A 42 3.52 1.85 7.11
CA ILE A 42 2.09 1.59 6.91
C ILE A 42 1.49 2.66 5.98
N ASP A 43 1.75 3.94 6.27
CA ASP A 43 1.25 5.04 5.43
C ASP A 43 1.78 4.95 3.98
N ALA A 44 3.03 4.51 3.80
CA ALA A 44 3.59 4.26 2.47
C ALA A 44 2.86 3.13 1.73
N VAL A 45 2.53 2.02 2.41
CA VAL A 45 1.75 0.91 1.83
C VAL A 45 0.35 1.39 1.45
N ASP A 46 -0.30 2.21 2.29
CA ASP A 46 -1.62 2.76 1.97
C ASP A 46 -1.59 3.67 0.73
N CYS A 47 -0.57 4.53 0.61
CA CYS A 47 -0.35 5.35 -0.58
C CYS A 47 -0.16 4.49 -1.83
N LEU A 48 0.58 3.38 -1.73
CA LEU A 48 0.75 2.43 -2.82
C LEU A 48 -0.59 1.79 -3.23
N GLY A 49 -1.41 1.39 -2.25
CA GLY A 49 -2.76 0.87 -2.50
C GLY A 49 -3.66 1.87 -3.23
N GLN A 50 -3.60 3.15 -2.87
CA GLN A 50 -4.33 4.21 -3.59
C GLN A 50 -3.86 4.38 -5.04
N ILE A 51 -2.55 4.28 -5.29
CA ILE A 51 -2.00 4.31 -6.66
C ILE A 51 -2.53 3.11 -7.45
N CYS A 52 -2.54 1.90 -6.86
CA CYS A 52 -3.09 0.72 -7.51
C CYS A 52 -4.58 0.87 -7.85
N ARG A 53 -5.40 1.42 -6.94
CA ARG A 53 -6.84 1.64 -7.19
C ARG A 53 -7.10 2.66 -8.30
N THR A 54 -6.22 3.64 -8.45
CA THR A 54 -6.39 4.71 -9.45
C THR A 54 -5.82 4.37 -10.83
N HIS A 55 -4.83 3.46 -10.90
CA HIS A 55 -4.09 3.16 -12.13
C HIS A 55 -4.18 1.72 -12.64
N THR A 56 -4.85 0.84 -11.91
CA THR A 56 -5.10 -0.54 -12.36
C THR A 56 -6.60 -0.78 -12.48
N ASN A 57 -6.97 -1.85 -13.19
CA ASN A 57 -8.34 -2.37 -13.21
C ASN A 57 -8.53 -3.50 -12.20
N ALA A 58 -7.64 -3.64 -11.21
CA ALA A 58 -7.76 -4.66 -10.17
C ALA A 58 -8.91 -4.32 -9.22
N SER A 59 -9.54 -5.34 -8.64
CA SER A 59 -10.55 -5.14 -7.61
C SER A 59 -9.92 -4.61 -6.31
N ASP A 60 -10.72 -3.91 -5.50
CA ASP A 60 -10.28 -3.43 -4.20
C ASP A 60 -9.82 -4.59 -3.29
N GLU A 61 -10.44 -5.76 -3.40
CA GLU A 61 -10.04 -6.97 -2.67
C GLU A 61 -8.62 -7.42 -3.05
N ALA A 62 -8.32 -7.55 -4.34
CA ALA A 62 -6.99 -7.95 -4.79
C ALA A 62 -5.91 -6.93 -4.38
N ILE A 63 -6.26 -5.64 -4.38
CA ILE A 63 -5.34 -4.58 -3.94
C ILE A 63 -5.12 -4.66 -2.42
N ASN A 64 -6.17 -4.86 -1.64
CA ASN A 64 -6.07 -5.00 -0.18
C ASN A 64 -5.23 -6.22 0.20
N GLU A 65 -5.44 -7.35 -0.47
CA GLU A 65 -4.66 -8.57 -0.24
C GLU A 65 -3.17 -8.36 -0.56
N ALA A 66 -2.87 -7.71 -1.69
CA ALA A 66 -1.49 -7.34 -2.03
C ALA A 66 -0.85 -6.41 -0.98
N MET A 67 -1.58 -5.39 -0.50
CA MET A 67 -1.06 -4.46 0.53
C MET A 67 -0.83 -5.16 1.87
N ASN A 68 -1.70 -6.10 2.23
CA ASN A 68 -1.54 -6.94 3.41
C ASN A 68 -0.27 -7.81 3.30
N LEU A 69 -0.07 -8.49 2.17
CA LEU A 69 1.13 -9.30 1.92
C LEU A 69 2.41 -8.46 1.94
N ILE A 70 2.41 -7.27 1.35
CA ILE A 70 3.54 -6.33 1.42
C ILE A 70 3.83 -5.94 2.87
N SER A 71 2.79 -5.64 3.66
CA SER A 71 2.94 -5.29 5.08
C SER A 71 3.55 -6.43 5.89
N ALA A 72 3.09 -7.67 5.68
CA ALA A 72 3.67 -8.86 6.32
C ALA A 72 5.11 -9.10 5.89
N ALA A 73 5.43 -8.99 4.59
CA ALA A 73 6.80 -9.15 4.10
C ALA A 73 7.75 -8.12 4.71
N LEU A 74 7.31 -6.87 4.88
CA LEU A 74 8.09 -5.82 5.53
C LEU A 74 8.30 -6.12 7.02
N LEU A 75 7.26 -6.53 7.75
CA LEU A 75 7.37 -6.95 9.15
C LEU A 75 8.33 -8.14 9.34
N ASN A 76 8.27 -9.12 8.45
CA ASN A 76 9.16 -10.30 8.46
C ASN A 76 10.62 -9.93 8.13
N CYS A 77 10.86 -8.87 7.37
CA CYS A 77 12.22 -8.36 7.14
C CYS A 77 12.76 -7.56 8.33
N LEU A 78 11.87 -6.93 9.11
CA LEU A 78 12.24 -6.06 10.23
C LEU A 78 12.32 -6.80 11.57
N THR A 79 11.77 -8.02 11.63
CA THR A 79 11.72 -8.86 12.83
C THR A 79 12.18 -10.27 12.47
N ASP A 80 12.88 -10.98 13.36
CA ASP A 80 13.17 -12.42 13.18
C ASP A 80 11.91 -13.31 13.33
N ILE A 81 10.71 -12.73 13.15
CA ILE A 81 9.41 -13.38 13.32
C ILE A 81 8.77 -13.51 11.93
N VAL A 82 8.34 -14.72 11.57
CA VAL A 82 7.57 -14.96 10.35
C VAL A 82 6.08 -14.76 10.65
N VAL A 83 5.55 -13.60 10.27
CA VAL A 83 4.11 -13.34 10.17
C VAL A 83 3.60 -14.01 8.88
N THR A 84 2.74 -15.00 9.04
CA THR A 84 2.02 -15.66 7.94
C THR A 84 0.60 -15.09 7.94
N ILE A 85 0.16 -14.55 6.81
CA ILE A 85 -1.25 -14.19 6.63
C ILE A 85 -1.99 -15.47 6.27
N VAL A 86 -2.99 -15.82 7.07
CA VAL A 86 -3.83 -17.00 6.87
C VAL A 86 -5.20 -16.49 6.43
N SER A 87 -5.71 -17.01 5.32
CA SER A 87 -7.09 -16.76 4.90
C SER A 87 -8.08 -17.54 5.78
N GLU A 88 -9.35 -17.11 5.86
CA GLU A 88 -10.38 -17.83 6.64
C GLU A 88 -10.57 -19.27 6.11
N GLU A 89 -10.43 -19.50 4.80
CA GLU A 89 -10.52 -20.83 4.18
C GLU A 89 -9.39 -21.77 4.63
N GLU A 90 -8.18 -21.24 4.88
CA GLU A 90 -7.03 -22.04 5.36
C GLU A 90 -7.12 -22.40 6.85
N ILE A 91 -8.01 -21.77 7.61
CA ILE A 91 -8.25 -22.07 9.03
C ILE A 91 -9.23 -23.24 9.19
N GLU A 92 -10.18 -23.40 8.25
CA GLU A 92 -11.19 -24.48 8.30
C GLU A 92 -10.61 -25.87 7.98
N ASP A 93 -9.47 -25.93 7.28
CA ASP A 93 -8.77 -27.16 6.90
C ASP A 93 -7.64 -27.58 7.87
N ALA A 94 -7.47 -26.88 9.00
CA ALA A 94 -6.42 -27.13 10.02
C ALA A 94 -6.94 -27.84 11.29
#